data_AF-A0A7K1UG02-F1
#
_entry.id   AF-A0A7K1UG02-F1
#
_cell.length_a   1.000
_cell.length_b   1.000
_cell.length_c   1.000
_cell.angle_alpha   90.00
_cell.angle_beta   90.00
_cell.angle_gamma   90.00
#
_symmetry.space_group_name_H-M   'P 1'
#
loop_
_entity.id
_entity.type
_entity.pdbx_description
1 polymer ?
#
loop_
_entity_poly.entity_id
_entity_poly.type
_entity_poly.pdbx_seq_one_letter_code
_entity_poly.pdbx_strand_id
1 'polypeptide(L)'
;MTQPPHDGTHPQSGNGPPPGYHQYGQGGWQSGYPQGAQFPGVPQGDYPLDPAQQQMGEQPLSPSEEQGWGVAAHLGGLLVSFLVPLAIWLIFRRRSRLINDHGRTAVNWELTLLLFYVVGVVLAIIGYISLFGAVISGNDPGAGTAFGLVGIWALVIVGFIVLWLLNLVLSIIGALRAYRRQQFSYWAIPFIRS
;
A
#
# COMPACT_ATOMS: atom_id res chain seq x y z
N MET A 1 -60.80 -33.31 53.26
CA MET A 1 -59.62 -32.69 53.90
C MET A 1 -58.62 -32.41 52.78
N THR A 2 -58.87 -31.37 51.99
CA THR A 2 -58.34 -29.98 52.11
C THR A 2 -56.91 -29.85 51.57
N GLN A 3 -56.81 -29.41 50.30
CA GLN A 3 -55.62 -28.78 49.73
C GLN A 3 -55.28 -27.47 50.48
N PRO A 4 -54.00 -27.10 50.61
CA PRO A 4 -53.56 -25.73 50.84
C PRO A 4 -53.04 -25.04 49.55
N PRO A 5 -52.88 -23.70 49.55
CA PRO A 5 -53.27 -22.83 48.43
C PRO A 5 -52.11 -22.33 47.54
N HIS A 6 -52.49 -21.87 46.34
CA HIS A 6 -51.70 -21.00 45.48
C HIS A 6 -51.52 -19.61 46.12
N ASP A 7 -50.30 -19.06 46.06
CA ASP A 7 -50.07 -17.62 46.01
C ASP A 7 -48.85 -17.32 45.11
N GLY A 8 -49.02 -16.34 44.22
CA GLY A 8 -48.04 -15.96 43.19
C GLY A 8 -47.16 -14.76 43.55
N THR A 9 -46.13 -14.52 42.74
CA THR A 9 -45.70 -13.22 42.13
C THR A 9 -44.21 -13.24 41.70
N HIS A 10 -43.93 -12.71 40.50
CA HIS A 10 -42.66 -12.52 39.75
C HIS A 10 -41.61 -11.63 40.48
N PRO A 11 -40.31 -11.43 40.04
CA PRO A 11 -39.85 -11.34 38.64
C PRO A 11 -38.39 -11.72 38.26
N GLN A 12 -38.16 -11.63 36.94
CA GLN A 12 -36.96 -11.11 36.24
C GLN A 12 -35.84 -12.07 35.82
N SER A 13 -35.99 -12.55 34.58
CA SER A 13 -34.96 -13.11 33.70
C SER A 13 -33.84 -12.08 33.43
N GLY A 14 -32.67 -12.30 34.02
CA GLY A 14 -31.43 -11.63 33.64
C GLY A 14 -30.81 -12.30 32.42
N ASN A 15 -31.01 -11.72 31.23
CA ASN A 15 -30.20 -12.02 30.05
C ASN A 15 -28.86 -11.25 30.17
N GLY A 16 -27.80 -11.95 30.55
CA GLY A 16 -26.43 -11.48 30.36
C GLY A 16 -25.66 -12.48 29.48
N PRO A 17 -25.12 -12.09 28.31
CA PRO A 17 -24.23 -12.97 27.57
C PRO A 17 -22.84 -13.07 28.24
N PRO A 18 -22.16 -14.24 28.19
CA PRO A 18 -20.85 -14.41 28.80
C PRO A 18 -19.75 -13.64 28.04
N PRO A 19 -18.60 -13.31 28.67
CA PRO A 19 -17.51 -12.63 28.00
C PRO A 19 -16.80 -13.58 27.01
N GLY A 20 -17.03 -13.34 25.72
CA GLY A 20 -16.39 -14.07 24.63
C GLY A 20 -15.00 -13.55 24.31
N TYR A 21 -14.03 -14.46 24.31
CA TYR A 21 -12.65 -14.29 23.88
C TYR A 21 -12.56 -13.69 22.47
N HIS A 22 -11.67 -12.71 22.26
CA HIS A 22 -11.36 -12.16 20.94
C HIS A 22 -10.70 -13.24 20.07
N GLN A 23 -11.48 -13.88 19.21
CA GLN A 23 -10.99 -14.77 18.16
C GLN A 23 -10.85 -13.97 16.87
N TYR A 24 -9.60 -13.68 16.47
CA TYR A 24 -9.27 -13.15 15.14
C TYR A 24 -9.52 -14.24 14.09
N GLY A 25 -10.78 -14.38 13.69
CA GLY A 25 -11.24 -15.30 12.65
C GLY A 25 -11.13 -14.68 11.26
N GLN A 26 -10.38 -15.35 10.39
CA GLN A 26 -10.29 -15.09 8.95
C GLN A 26 -11.69 -15.07 8.32
N GLY A 27 -12.14 -13.91 7.84
CA GLY A 27 -13.41 -13.76 7.14
C GLY A 27 -13.27 -14.06 5.65
N GLY A 28 -13.80 -15.20 5.20
CA GLY A 28 -14.06 -15.47 3.80
C GLY A 28 -15.15 -14.53 3.29
N TRP A 29 -14.87 -13.78 2.23
CA TRP A 29 -15.83 -12.88 1.61
C TRP A 29 -16.85 -13.68 0.81
N GLN A 30 -18.03 -13.91 1.40
CA GLN A 30 -19.20 -14.44 0.70
C GLN A 30 -19.72 -13.39 -0.30
N SER A 31 -19.65 -13.74 -1.58
CA SER A 31 -20.28 -13.03 -2.69
C SER A 31 -21.78 -13.33 -2.71
N GLY A 32 -22.60 -12.33 -2.41
CA GLY A 32 -24.04 -12.40 -2.60
C GLY A 32 -24.61 -11.00 -2.76
N TYR A 33 -24.91 -10.60 -3.99
CA TYR A 33 -25.72 -9.40 -4.23
C TYR A 33 -27.18 -9.76 -3.93
N PRO A 34 -27.91 -9.02 -3.07
CA PRO A 34 -29.36 -9.03 -3.15
C PRO A 34 -29.74 -8.15 -4.34
N GLN A 35 -30.36 -8.76 -5.35
CA GLN A 35 -31.08 -8.04 -6.40
C GLN A 35 -32.07 -7.06 -5.77
N GLY A 36 -32.10 -5.84 -6.29
CA GLY A 36 -32.90 -4.74 -5.75
C GLY A 36 -34.37 -5.12 -5.65
N ALA A 37 -34.90 -5.12 -4.42
CA ALA A 37 -36.33 -5.06 -4.21
C ALA A 37 -36.83 -3.70 -4.73
N GLN A 38 -37.79 -3.70 -5.65
CA GLN A 38 -38.52 -2.49 -6.02
C GLN A 38 -39.41 -2.10 -4.84
N PHE A 39 -39.00 -1.07 -4.09
CA PHE A 39 -39.81 -0.54 -2.99
C PHE A 39 -41.01 0.23 -3.57
N PRO A 40 -42.24 -0.01 -3.08
CA PRO A 40 -43.40 0.81 -3.42
C PRO A 40 -43.17 2.26 -2.97
N GLY A 41 -43.60 3.22 -3.80
CA GLY A 41 -43.33 4.65 -3.62
C GLY A 41 -43.56 5.16 -2.20
N VAL A 42 -42.49 5.64 -1.59
CA VAL A 42 -42.51 6.26 -0.25
C VAL A 42 -43.08 7.68 -0.38
N PRO A 43 -44.05 8.10 0.45
CA PRO A 43 -44.54 9.48 0.44
C PRO A 43 -43.40 10.46 0.73
N GLN A 44 -43.19 11.45 -0.13
CA GLN A 44 -42.25 12.55 0.09
C GLN A 44 -42.75 13.41 1.26
N GLY A 45 -42.32 13.08 2.48
CA GLY A 45 -42.37 13.96 3.62
C GLY A 45 -41.08 14.79 3.70
N ASP A 46 -41.21 16.06 4.07
CA ASP A 46 -40.11 16.96 4.42
C ASP A 46 -39.48 16.52 5.76
N TYR A 47 -38.80 15.38 5.75
CA TYR A 47 -38.00 14.96 6.89
C TYR A 47 -36.73 15.81 6.95
N PRO A 48 -36.36 16.37 8.11
CA PRO A 48 -35.06 17.01 8.28
C PRO A 48 -33.97 15.99 7.98
N LEU A 49 -33.09 16.31 7.02
CA LEU A 49 -31.88 15.53 6.79
C LEU A 49 -31.04 15.60 8.06
N ASP A 50 -30.92 14.47 8.76
CA ASP A 50 -30.03 14.35 9.92
C ASP A 50 -28.59 14.72 9.48
N PRO A 51 -27.95 15.73 10.08
CA PRO A 51 -26.55 16.08 9.78
C PRO A 51 -25.60 14.88 9.94
N ALA A 52 -25.98 13.85 10.70
CA ALA A 52 -25.22 12.61 10.83
C ALA A 52 -25.11 11.81 9.51
N GLN A 53 -26.03 11.99 8.55
CA GLN A 53 -25.92 11.35 7.23
C GLN A 53 -24.94 12.06 6.28
N GLN A 54 -24.46 13.26 6.63
CA GLN A 54 -23.45 13.99 5.84
C GLN A 54 -22.01 13.49 6.08
N GLN A 55 -21.79 12.62 7.07
CA GLN A 55 -20.59 11.78 7.08
C GLN A 55 -20.83 10.54 6.22
N MET A 56 -21.07 10.74 4.92
CA MET A 56 -20.90 9.67 3.95
C MET A 56 -19.42 9.25 4.01
N GLY A 57 -19.15 8.20 4.78
CA GLY A 57 -17.86 7.52 4.74
C GLY A 57 -17.51 7.22 3.30
N GLU A 58 -16.29 7.56 2.91
CA GLU A 58 -15.72 7.29 1.59
C GLU A 58 -16.13 5.89 1.10
N GLN A 59 -16.83 5.81 -0.03
CA GLN A 59 -17.39 4.56 -0.53
C GLN A 59 -16.27 3.51 -0.69
N PRO A 60 -16.40 2.31 -0.08
CA PRO A 60 -15.37 1.28 -0.19
C PRO A 60 -15.17 0.85 -1.65
N LEU A 61 -13.94 0.46 -2.00
CA LEU A 61 -13.64 -0.05 -3.33
C LEU A 61 -14.21 -1.46 -3.53
N SER A 62 -14.67 -1.76 -4.74
CA SER A 62 -15.00 -3.12 -5.14
C SER A 62 -13.74 -4.00 -5.24
N PRO A 63 -13.86 -5.33 -5.13
CA PRO A 63 -12.73 -6.26 -5.26
C PRO A 63 -11.88 -6.07 -6.53
N SER A 64 -12.51 -5.80 -7.67
CA SER A 64 -11.81 -5.60 -8.95
C SER A 64 -11.08 -4.26 -8.99
N GLU A 65 -11.66 -3.20 -8.44
CA GLU A 65 -10.98 -1.91 -8.29
C GLU A 65 -9.77 -2.01 -7.37
N GLU A 66 -9.88 -2.74 -6.26
CA GLU A 66 -8.74 -2.99 -5.36
C GLU A 66 -7.60 -3.72 -6.09
N GLN A 67 -7.93 -4.73 -6.91
CA GLN A 67 -6.92 -5.43 -7.72
C GLN A 67 -6.27 -4.48 -8.73
N GLY A 68 -7.08 -3.72 -9.47
CA GLY A 68 -6.61 -2.81 -10.50
C GLY A 68 -5.69 -1.72 -9.93
N TRP A 69 -6.13 -1.05 -8.86
CA TRP A 69 -5.34 -0.01 -8.21
C TRP A 69 -4.11 -0.56 -7.49
N GLY A 70 -4.19 -1.76 -6.92
CA GLY A 70 -3.04 -2.42 -6.31
C GLY A 70 -1.97 -2.78 -7.34
N VAL A 71 -2.36 -3.32 -8.51
CA VAL A 71 -1.45 -3.56 -9.64
C VAL A 71 -0.86 -2.25 -10.15
N ALA A 72 -1.71 -1.23 -10.35
CA ALA A 72 -1.29 0.08 -10.83
C ALA A 72 -0.29 0.77 -9.88
N ALA A 73 -0.43 0.59 -8.56
CA ALA A 73 0.53 1.13 -7.60
C ALA A 73 1.95 0.57 -7.82
N HIS A 74 2.09 -0.73 -8.06
CA HIS A 74 3.40 -1.34 -8.28
C HIS A 74 3.95 -1.05 -9.68
N LEU A 75 3.14 -1.21 -10.73
CA LEU A 75 3.60 -1.01 -12.11
C LEU A 75 3.80 0.48 -12.45
N GLY A 76 3.00 1.36 -11.86
CA GLY A 76 3.13 2.81 -12.03
C GLY A 76 4.46 3.35 -11.52
N GLY A 77 5.05 2.69 -10.50
CA GLY A 77 6.41 2.95 -10.03
C GLY A 77 7.46 2.80 -11.13
N LEU A 78 7.30 1.84 -12.04
CA LEU A 78 8.25 1.65 -13.14
C LEU A 78 8.22 2.78 -14.18
N LEU A 79 7.07 3.45 -14.34
CA LEU A 79 6.87 4.47 -15.38
C LEU A 79 7.22 5.88 -14.90
N VAL A 80 6.81 6.22 -13.68
CA VAL A 80 6.92 7.59 -13.16
C VAL A 80 7.47 7.62 -11.72
N SER A 81 8.14 6.53 -11.30
CA SER A 81 8.68 6.35 -9.95
C SER A 81 7.63 6.60 -8.87
N PHE A 82 8.03 7.16 -7.73
CA PHE A 82 7.21 7.28 -6.53
C PHE A 82 5.91 8.07 -6.72
N LEU A 83 5.77 8.90 -7.76
CA LEU A 83 4.63 9.81 -7.92
C LEU A 83 3.31 9.07 -8.12
N VAL A 84 3.27 8.05 -8.99
CA VAL A 84 2.05 7.27 -9.25
C VAL A 84 1.62 6.45 -8.03
N PRO A 85 2.48 5.62 -7.39
CA PRO A 85 2.10 4.92 -6.17
C PRO A 85 1.71 5.88 -5.04
N LEU A 86 2.37 7.04 -4.93
CA LEU A 86 2.02 8.05 -3.92
C LEU A 86 0.62 8.61 -4.14
N ALA A 87 0.30 8.99 -5.38
CA ALA A 87 -1.02 9.49 -5.73
C ALA A 87 -2.11 8.44 -5.45
N ILE A 88 -1.90 7.19 -5.91
CA ILE A 88 -2.83 6.09 -5.68
C ILE A 88 -3.03 5.84 -4.18
N TRP A 89 -1.93 5.79 -3.42
CA TRP A 89 -1.99 5.57 -1.98
C TRP A 89 -2.74 6.71 -1.27
N LEU A 90 -2.46 7.98 -1.58
CA LEU A 90 -3.13 9.10 -0.94
C LEU A 90 -4.64 9.13 -1.21
N ILE A 91 -5.06 8.81 -2.44
CA ILE A 91 -6.48 8.85 -2.85
C ILE A 91 -7.27 7.66 -2.27
N PHE A 92 -6.71 6.46 -2.31
CA PHE A 92 -7.49 5.24 -2.07
C PHE A 92 -7.20 4.53 -0.73
N ARG A 93 -6.17 4.94 0.03
CA ARG A 93 -5.79 4.27 1.30
C ARG A 93 -6.89 4.18 2.34
N ARG A 94 -7.82 5.14 2.38
CA ARG A 94 -8.95 5.15 3.33
C ARG A 94 -10.11 4.25 2.89
N ARG A 95 -10.16 3.91 1.60
CA ARG A 95 -11.24 3.15 0.96
C ARG A 95 -10.98 1.65 0.90
N SER A 96 -9.73 1.23 1.07
CA SER A 96 -9.34 -0.17 1.05
C SER A 96 -8.08 -0.42 1.87
N ARG A 97 -8.15 -1.41 2.77
CA ARG A 97 -6.99 -1.91 3.52
C ARG A 97 -5.95 -2.51 2.58
N LEU A 98 -6.38 -3.18 1.50
CA LEU A 98 -5.47 -3.76 0.53
C LEU A 98 -4.66 -2.67 -0.19
N ILE A 99 -5.33 -1.59 -0.62
CA ILE A 99 -4.63 -0.46 -1.24
C ILE A 99 -3.74 0.29 -0.25
N ASN A 100 -4.17 0.41 1.01
CA ASN A 100 -3.30 0.97 2.04
C ASN A 100 -2.00 0.18 2.18
N ASP A 101 -2.08 -1.16 2.23
CA ASP A 101 -0.91 -2.04 2.35
C ASP A 101 -0.02 -1.96 1.10
N HIS A 102 -0.56 -2.24 -0.09
CA HIS A 102 0.23 -2.23 -1.33
C HIS A 102 0.76 -0.86 -1.71
N GLY A 103 -0.07 0.19 -1.59
CA GLY A 103 0.30 1.56 -1.92
C GLY A 103 1.43 2.05 -1.02
N ARG A 104 1.33 1.78 0.28
CA ARG A 104 2.39 2.14 1.24
C ARG A 104 3.69 1.41 0.94
N THR A 105 3.64 0.10 0.67
CA THR A 105 4.83 -0.68 0.31
C THR A 105 5.47 -0.14 -0.97
N ALA A 106 4.68 0.13 -2.01
CA ALA A 106 5.19 0.66 -3.28
C ALA A 106 5.82 2.06 -3.09
N VAL A 107 5.18 2.95 -2.32
CA VAL A 107 5.75 4.29 -2.04
C VAL A 107 7.06 4.19 -1.28
N ASN A 108 7.11 3.41 -0.19
CA ASN A 108 8.33 3.25 0.59
C ASN A 108 9.47 2.67 -0.26
N TRP A 109 9.17 1.74 -1.15
CA TRP A 109 10.14 1.17 -2.08
C TRP A 109 10.68 2.20 -3.08
N GLU A 110 9.80 2.91 -3.78
CA GLU A 110 10.20 3.92 -4.77
C GLU A 110 11.01 5.05 -4.12
N LEU A 111 10.67 5.45 -2.89
CA LEU A 111 11.47 6.42 -2.13
C LEU A 111 12.83 5.85 -1.71
N THR A 112 12.92 4.56 -1.39
CA THR A 112 14.19 3.88 -1.11
C THR A 112 15.08 3.84 -2.34
N LEU A 113 14.52 3.50 -3.50
CA LEU A 113 15.24 3.53 -4.77
C LEU A 113 15.69 4.95 -5.14
N LEU A 114 14.81 5.95 -4.99
CA LEU A 114 15.16 7.34 -5.23
C LEU A 114 16.37 7.75 -4.38
N LEU A 115 16.39 7.38 -3.09
CA LEU A 115 17.52 7.64 -2.22
C LEU A 115 18.81 6.97 -2.74
N PHE A 116 18.76 5.70 -3.11
CA PHE A 116 19.93 5.00 -3.66
C PHE A 116 20.42 5.61 -4.97
N TYR A 117 19.53 6.03 -5.86
CA TYR A 117 19.91 6.72 -7.09
C TYR A 117 20.54 8.07 -6.81
N VAL A 118 19.97 8.88 -5.91
CA VAL A 118 20.55 10.19 -5.54
C VAL A 118 21.94 10.02 -4.94
N VAL A 119 22.12 9.12 -3.97
CA VAL A 119 23.42 8.84 -3.36
C VAL A 119 24.40 8.32 -4.42
N GLY A 120 23.97 7.38 -5.26
CA GLY A 120 24.79 6.82 -6.33
C GLY A 120 25.25 7.87 -7.35
N VAL A 121 24.37 8.77 -7.78
CA VAL A 121 24.71 9.89 -8.68
C VAL A 121 25.70 10.84 -8.03
N VAL A 122 25.49 11.23 -6.77
CA VAL A 122 26.41 12.12 -6.04
C VAL A 122 27.81 11.51 -5.95
N LEU A 123 27.90 10.23 -5.57
CA LEU A 123 29.19 9.52 -5.50
C LEU A 123 29.85 9.38 -6.88
N ALA A 124 29.07 9.12 -7.93
CA ALA A 124 29.58 9.06 -9.30
C ALA A 124 30.14 10.41 -9.78
N ILE A 125 29.45 11.53 -9.47
CA ILE A 125 29.92 12.88 -9.79
C ILE A 125 31.23 13.19 -9.05
N ILE A 126 31.31 12.91 -7.75
CA ILE A 126 32.53 13.13 -6.95
C ILE A 126 33.69 12.31 -7.51
N GLY A 127 33.47 11.03 -7.82
CA GLY A 127 34.47 10.16 -8.42
C GLY A 127 34.93 10.67 -9.78
N TYR A 128 33.99 11.10 -10.62
CA TYR A 128 34.29 11.66 -11.94
C TYR A 128 35.10 12.95 -11.85
N ILE A 129 34.69 13.92 -11.03
CA ILE A 129 35.41 15.19 -10.85
C ILE A 129 36.83 14.94 -10.34
N SER A 130 37.00 14.03 -9.37
CA SER A 130 38.32 13.71 -8.80
C SER A 130 39.27 13.14 -9.87
N LEU A 131 38.78 12.21 -10.70
CA LEU A 131 39.57 11.57 -11.75
C LEU A 131 39.81 12.51 -12.94
N PHE A 132 38.81 13.28 -13.34
CA PHE A 132 38.93 14.29 -14.39
C PHE A 132 39.92 15.40 -13.98
N GLY A 133 39.88 15.84 -12.72
CA GLY A 133 40.84 16.79 -12.13
C GLY A 133 42.29 16.29 -12.23
N ALA A 134 42.51 15.00 -12.01
CA ALA A 134 43.84 14.39 -12.15
C ALA A 134 44.35 14.49 -13.60
N VAL A 135 43.49 14.24 -14.59
CA VAL A 135 43.84 14.29 -16.03
C VAL A 135 44.15 15.72 -16.49
N ILE A 136 43.39 16.73 -16.04
CA ILE A 136 43.64 18.12 -16.46
C ILE A 136 44.85 18.76 -15.77
N SER A 137 45.25 18.24 -14.61
CA SER A 137 46.38 18.79 -13.85
C SER A 137 47.75 18.29 -14.34
N GLY A 138 47.79 17.40 -15.34
CA GLY A 138 49.02 16.80 -15.83
C GLY A 138 49.66 15.80 -14.84
N ASN A 139 48.92 15.43 -13.78
CA ASN A 139 49.33 14.44 -12.78
C ASN A 139 48.93 13.01 -13.18
N ASP A 140 48.48 12.82 -14.42
CA ASP A 140 48.02 11.59 -14.99
C ASP A 140 49.20 10.61 -15.15
N PRO A 141 49.24 9.48 -14.42
CA PRO A 141 50.32 8.49 -14.51
C PRO A 141 50.35 7.70 -15.82
N GLY A 142 49.61 8.13 -16.85
CA GLY A 142 49.38 7.40 -18.11
C GLY A 142 48.07 6.62 -18.11
N ALA A 143 48.04 5.47 -18.81
CA ALA A 143 46.82 4.71 -19.13
C ALA A 143 45.97 4.27 -17.90
N GLY A 144 46.56 4.25 -16.70
CA GLY A 144 45.87 3.85 -15.47
C GLY A 144 44.66 4.72 -15.10
N THR A 145 44.71 6.04 -15.35
CA THR A 145 43.57 6.95 -15.08
C THR A 145 42.41 6.70 -16.04
N ALA A 146 42.69 6.44 -17.31
CA ALA A 146 41.69 6.09 -18.31
C ALA A 146 41.01 4.74 -17.97
N PHE A 147 41.78 3.71 -17.61
CA PHE A 147 41.22 2.43 -17.17
C PHE A 147 40.43 2.56 -15.86
N GLY A 148 40.88 3.39 -14.93
CA GLY A 148 40.16 3.70 -13.69
C GLY A 148 38.80 4.34 -13.96
N LEU A 149 38.74 5.32 -14.86
CA LEU A 149 37.49 5.95 -15.29
C LEU A 149 36.53 4.92 -15.90
N VAL A 150 36.99 4.13 -16.87
CA VAL A 150 36.16 3.12 -17.53
C VAL A 150 35.68 2.06 -16.54
N GLY A 151 36.56 1.61 -15.64
CA GLY A 151 36.23 0.62 -14.62
C GLY A 151 35.19 1.14 -13.62
N ILE A 152 35.36 2.36 -13.11
CA ILE A 152 34.39 2.99 -12.19
C ILE A 152 33.06 3.21 -12.88
N TRP A 153 33.06 3.73 -14.12
CA TRP A 153 31.83 3.89 -14.88
C TRP A 153 31.12 2.57 -15.15
N ALA A 154 31.86 1.52 -15.50
CA ALA A 154 31.29 0.19 -15.67
C ALA A 154 30.64 -0.32 -14.36
N LEU A 155 31.33 -0.19 -13.22
CA LEU A 155 30.79 -0.59 -11.92
C LEU A 155 29.54 0.20 -11.53
N VAL A 156 29.54 1.51 -11.77
CA VAL A 156 28.36 2.37 -11.55
C VAL A 156 27.21 1.87 -12.41
N ILE A 157 27.41 1.71 -13.72
CA ILE A 157 26.38 1.22 -14.65
C ILE A 157 25.83 -0.14 -14.20
N VAL A 158 26.70 -1.07 -13.81
CA VAL A 158 26.27 -2.38 -13.27
C VAL A 158 25.41 -2.20 -12.02
N GLY A 159 25.80 -1.33 -11.08
CA GLY A 159 25.01 -1.03 -9.88
C GLY A 159 23.62 -0.47 -10.21
N PHE A 160 23.54 0.49 -11.13
CA PHE A 160 22.26 1.05 -11.59
C PHE A 160 21.39 0.01 -12.29
N ILE A 161 21.98 -0.87 -13.12
CA ILE A 161 21.26 -1.98 -13.76
C ILE A 161 20.72 -2.96 -12.72
N VAL A 162 21.51 -3.30 -11.70
CA VAL A 162 21.06 -4.19 -10.62
C VAL A 162 19.89 -3.59 -9.86
N LEU A 163 19.95 -2.31 -9.51
CA LEU A 163 18.83 -1.61 -8.85
C LEU A 163 17.59 -1.56 -9.75
N TRP A 164 17.77 -1.31 -11.05
CA TRP A 164 16.67 -1.29 -12.01
C TRP A 164 16.00 -2.67 -12.18
N LEU A 165 16.80 -3.74 -12.27
CA LEU A 165 16.27 -5.11 -12.34
C LEU A 165 15.56 -5.50 -11.04
N LEU A 166 16.11 -5.12 -9.89
CA LEU A 166 15.47 -5.33 -8.60
C LEU A 166 14.11 -4.61 -8.53
N ASN A 167 14.05 -3.36 -9.03
CA ASN A 167 12.79 -2.62 -9.14
C ASN A 167 11.76 -3.37 -10.00
N LEU A 168 12.18 -3.80 -11.19
CA LEU A 168 11.33 -4.53 -12.12
C LEU A 168 10.77 -5.82 -11.49
N VAL A 169 11.62 -6.62 -10.87
CA VAL A 169 11.22 -7.89 -10.24
C VAL A 169 10.26 -7.65 -9.09
N LEU A 170 10.57 -6.72 -8.17
CA LEU A 170 9.72 -6.44 -7.01
C LEU A 170 8.38 -5.84 -7.42
N SER A 171 8.37 -4.97 -8.43
CA SER A 171 7.14 -4.41 -9.00
C SER A 171 6.25 -5.50 -9.60
N ILE A 172 6.81 -6.45 -10.36
CA ILE A 172 6.05 -7.59 -10.90
C ILE A 172 5.49 -8.47 -9.78
N ILE A 173 6.29 -8.81 -8.76
CA ILE A 173 5.83 -9.62 -7.62
C ILE A 173 4.71 -8.88 -6.87
N GLY A 174 4.84 -7.57 -6.69
CA GLY A 174 3.84 -6.73 -6.04
C GLY A 174 2.53 -6.66 -6.81
N ALA A 175 2.61 -6.48 -8.12
CA ALA A 175 1.47 -6.53 -9.01
C ALA A 175 0.76 -7.89 -8.97
N LEU A 176 1.50 -9.00 -9.06
CA LEU A 176 0.92 -10.35 -9.01
C LEU A 176 0.22 -10.63 -7.67
N ARG A 177 0.77 -10.16 -6.55
CA ARG A 177 0.13 -10.32 -5.23
C ARG A 177 -1.09 -9.43 -5.06
N ALA A 178 -1.04 -8.20 -5.56
CA ALA A 178 -2.18 -7.29 -5.60
C ALA A 178 -3.34 -7.89 -6.42
N TYR A 179 -3.03 -8.46 -7.59
CA TYR A 179 -4.01 -9.13 -8.44
C TYR A 179 -4.66 -10.33 -7.73
N ARG A 180 -3.90 -11.08 -6.94
CA ARG A 180 -4.42 -12.18 -6.11
C ARG A 180 -5.12 -11.73 -4.82
N ARG A 181 -5.24 -10.42 -4.58
CA ARG A 181 -5.77 -9.82 -3.34
C ARG A 181 -5.07 -10.31 -2.07
N GLN A 182 -3.77 -10.60 -2.17
CA GLN A 182 -2.96 -11.02 -1.03
C GLN A 182 -2.21 -9.83 -0.45
N GLN A 183 -2.19 -9.70 0.87
CA GLN A 183 -1.33 -8.71 1.53
C GLN A 183 0.13 -8.95 1.15
N PHE A 184 0.84 -7.85 0.88
CA PHE A 184 2.22 -7.93 0.48
C PHE A 184 3.02 -6.78 1.06
N SER A 185 4.16 -7.13 1.63
CA SER A 185 5.24 -6.19 1.89
C SER A 185 6.56 -6.85 1.51
N TYR A 186 7.47 -6.07 0.97
CA TYR A 186 8.87 -6.40 0.79
C TYR A 186 9.72 -5.36 1.50
N TRP A 187 11.03 -5.62 1.59
CA TRP A 187 11.94 -4.75 2.31
C TRP A 187 12.07 -3.39 1.62
N ALA A 188 11.88 -2.32 2.40
CA ALA A 188 12.08 -0.92 2.03
C ALA A 188 12.32 -0.10 3.30
N ILE A 189 12.95 1.07 3.17
CA ILE A 189 13.09 2.00 4.30
C ILE A 189 11.68 2.53 4.66
N PRO A 190 11.24 2.41 5.93
CA PRO A 190 9.86 2.72 6.31
C PRO A 190 9.65 4.22 6.53
N PHE A 191 9.58 5.00 5.46
CA PHE A 191 9.26 6.43 5.52
C PHE A 191 7.83 6.67 6.05
N ILE A 192 6.89 5.86 5.56
CA ILE A 192 5.51 5.83 6.06
C ILE A 192 5.39 4.68 7.07
N ARG A 193 4.87 4.96 8.27
CA ARG A 193 4.69 4.00 9.38
C ARG A 193 3.35 3.25 9.34
N SER A 194 3.29 2.11 10.06
CA SER A 194 2.16 1.18 10.11
C SER A 194 1.18 1.54 11.20
#